data_AF-A2FSC7-F1
#
_entry.id   AF-A2FSC7-F1
#
_cell.length_a   1.000
_cell.length_b   1.000
_cell.length_c   1.000
_cell.angle_alpha   90.00
_cell.angle_beta   90.00
_cell.angle_gamma   90.00
#
_symmetry.space_group_name_H-M   'P 1'
#
loop_
_entity.id
_entity.type
_entity.pdbx_description
1 polymer ?
#
loop_
_entity_poly.entity_id
_entity_poly.type
_entity_poly.pdbx_seq_one_letter_code
_entity_poly.pdbx_strand_id
1 'polypeptide(L)'
;MSDQDSNLNKYSKLRSIYKYYIDSYNALYQLKTEKEEDLNSIYKMIKTNLIDLKKRLPQIIIKDILDIIPYNNRYTKSYLYLAKLISDDYQIKEVRNVNLVSNLLFYKEYGIKLDKHADFEKIKSENLDILKENTIY
;
A
#
# COMPACT_ATOMS: atom_id res chain seq x y z
N MET A 1 26.55 -23.19 26.72
CA MET A 1 26.46 -22.62 25.35
C MET A 1 24.97 -22.56 25.04
N SER A 2 24.42 -21.35 24.97
CA SER A 2 22.98 -21.12 25.12
C SER A 2 22.19 -21.46 23.85
N ASP A 3 20.97 -21.96 24.05
CA ASP A 3 19.97 -22.20 23.00
C ASP A 3 19.61 -20.95 22.16
N GLN A 4 20.15 -19.77 22.50
CA GLN A 4 19.96 -18.53 21.76
C GLN A 4 20.67 -18.53 20.39
N ASP A 5 21.84 -19.18 20.27
CA ASP A 5 22.57 -19.24 18.99
C ASP A 5 21.83 -20.07 17.93
N SER A 6 21.09 -21.11 18.35
CA SER A 6 20.33 -21.96 17.43
C SER A 6 19.09 -21.24 16.85
N ASN A 7 18.46 -20.38 17.66
CA ASN A 7 17.27 -19.61 17.26
C ASN A 7 17.61 -18.44 16.32
N LEU A 8 18.76 -17.79 16.52
CA LEU A 8 19.23 -16.71 15.65
C LEU A 8 19.44 -17.21 14.20
N ASN A 9 19.94 -18.44 14.05
CA ASN A 9 20.20 -19.06 12.77
C ASN A 9 18.90 -19.38 11.99
N LYS A 10 17.88 -19.92 12.66
CA LYS A 10 16.57 -20.22 12.04
C LYS A 10 15.86 -18.93 11.58
N TYR A 11 15.85 -17.90 12.43
CA TYR A 11 15.26 -16.61 12.08
C TYR A 11 15.96 -15.98 10.88
N SER A 12 17.29 -15.93 10.89
CA SER A 12 18.09 -15.34 9.82
C SER A 12 17.87 -16.05 8.49
N LYS A 13 17.77 -17.39 8.51
CA LYS A 13 17.44 -18.19 7.33
C LYS A 13 16.03 -17.90 6.80
N LEU A 14 15.03 -17.86 7.67
CA LEU A 14 13.64 -17.54 7.27
C LEU A 14 13.54 -16.12 6.70
N ARG A 15 14.16 -15.14 7.36
CA ARG A 15 14.22 -13.75 6.90
C ARG A 15 14.88 -13.62 5.53
N SER A 16 15.93 -14.39 5.27
CA SER A 16 16.59 -14.41 3.96
C SER A 16 15.68 -14.95 2.86
N ILE A 17 14.94 -16.04 3.13
CA ILE A 17 13.99 -16.64 2.18
C ILE A 17 12.85 -15.66 1.84
N TYR A 18 12.36 -14.90 2.82
CA TYR A 18 11.30 -13.92 2.64
C TYR A 18 11.81 -12.48 2.42
N LYS A 19 13.10 -12.31 2.12
CA LYS A 19 13.71 -10.99 1.95
C LYS A 19 12.97 -10.13 0.93
N TYR A 20 12.57 -10.71 -0.20
CA TYR A 20 11.81 -10.02 -1.25
C TYR A 20 10.51 -9.41 -0.73
N TYR A 21 9.79 -10.13 0.15
CA TYR A 21 8.54 -9.68 0.72
C TYR A 21 8.79 -8.58 1.74
N ILE A 22 9.74 -8.82 2.65
CA ILE A 22 10.11 -7.89 3.72
C ILE A 22 10.59 -6.56 3.14
N ASP A 23 11.50 -6.59 2.18
CA ASP A 23 12.07 -5.39 1.57
C ASP A 23 10.99 -4.61 0.79
N SER A 24 10.09 -5.30 0.10
CA SER A 24 8.99 -4.64 -0.64
C SER A 24 8.02 -3.91 0.29
N TYR A 25 7.61 -4.55 1.39
CA TYR A 25 6.72 -3.92 2.37
C TYR A 25 7.44 -2.85 3.20
N ASN A 26 8.72 -3.04 3.51
CA ASN A 26 9.51 -1.99 4.17
C ASN A 26 9.54 -0.71 3.31
N ALA A 27 9.73 -0.83 2.00
CA ALA A 27 9.71 0.34 1.12
C ALA A 27 8.33 1.03 1.07
N LEU A 28 7.24 0.25 1.10
CA LEU A 28 5.88 0.81 1.18
C LEU A 28 5.64 1.55 2.50
N TYR A 29 5.90 0.91 3.63
CA TYR A 29 5.65 1.51 4.94
C TYR A 29 6.60 2.66 5.29
N GLN A 30 7.82 2.66 4.74
CA GLN A 30 8.81 3.72 4.95
C GLN A 30 8.80 4.78 3.84
N LEU A 31 7.81 4.76 2.94
CA LEU A 31 7.68 5.74 1.86
C LEU A 31 7.61 7.16 2.44
N LYS A 32 8.51 8.00 1.95
CA LYS A 32 8.66 9.41 2.36
C LYS A 32 8.90 10.36 1.18
N THR A 33 8.39 10.01 0.01
CA THR A 33 8.63 10.74 -1.24
C THR A 33 7.35 10.89 -2.04
N GLU A 34 7.24 11.99 -2.75
CA GLU A 34 6.19 12.28 -3.73
C GLU A 34 6.75 12.34 -5.15
N LYS A 35 8.06 12.11 -5.33
CA LYS A 35 8.71 12.15 -6.63
C LYS A 35 8.30 10.92 -7.44
N GLU A 36 7.75 11.14 -8.62
CA GLU A 36 7.29 10.05 -9.51
C GLU A 36 8.39 9.04 -9.83
N GLU A 37 9.65 9.47 -10.00
CA GLU A 37 10.79 8.58 -10.27
C GLU A 37 11.02 7.57 -9.13
N ASP A 38 10.94 8.03 -7.88
CA ASP A 38 11.08 7.17 -6.70
C ASP A 38 9.88 6.22 -6.59
N LEU A 39 8.67 6.73 -6.83
CA LEU A 39 7.44 5.92 -6.81
C LEU A 39 7.46 4.84 -7.89
N ASN A 40 7.93 5.16 -9.10
CA ASN A 40 8.11 4.20 -10.18
C ASN A 40 9.14 3.12 -9.83
N SER A 41 10.16 3.46 -9.06
CA SER A 41 11.14 2.49 -8.56
C SER A 41 10.52 1.53 -7.54
N ILE A 42 9.71 2.05 -6.60
CA ILE A 42 8.93 1.24 -5.65
C ILE A 42 7.95 0.34 -6.40
N TYR A 43 7.23 0.89 -7.38
CA TYR A 43 6.30 0.13 -8.22
C TYR A 43 6.98 -1.04 -8.93
N LYS A 44 8.11 -0.81 -9.61
CA LYS A 44 8.90 -1.86 -10.27
C LYS A 44 9.33 -2.95 -9.29
N MET A 45 9.72 -2.57 -8.08
CA MET A 45 10.11 -3.53 -7.05
C MET A 45 8.91 -4.40 -6.60
N ILE A 46 7.75 -3.79 -6.36
CA ILE A 46 6.51 -4.51 -6.00
C ILE A 46 6.09 -5.46 -7.13
N LYS A 47 6.08 -4.97 -8.37
CA LYS A 47 5.75 -5.75 -9.55
C LYS A 47 6.62 -7.00 -9.65
N THR A 48 7.94 -6.80 -9.66
CA THR A 48 8.91 -7.90 -9.80
C THR A 48 8.84 -8.88 -8.62
N ASN A 49 8.83 -8.37 -7.38
CA ASN A 49 8.98 -9.22 -6.20
C ASN A 49 7.68 -9.90 -5.74
N LEU A 50 6.53 -9.25 -5.94
CA LEU A 50 5.26 -9.70 -5.37
C LEU A 50 4.28 -10.22 -6.44
N ILE A 51 4.19 -9.54 -7.59
CA ILE A 51 3.16 -9.83 -8.59
C ILE A 51 3.66 -10.82 -9.65
N ASP A 52 4.79 -10.52 -10.31
CA ASP A 52 5.31 -11.31 -11.44
C ASP A 52 5.72 -12.72 -11.00
N LEU A 53 6.25 -12.86 -9.78
CA LEU A 53 6.55 -14.14 -9.14
C LEU A 53 5.30 -14.90 -8.66
N LYS A 54 4.09 -14.42 -8.99
CA LYS A 54 2.77 -14.95 -8.62
C LYS A 54 2.62 -15.19 -7.11
N LYS A 55 3.29 -14.38 -6.28
CA LYS A 55 3.26 -14.51 -4.82
C LYS A 55 2.03 -13.85 -4.22
N ARG A 56 1.55 -12.77 -4.83
CA ARG A 56 0.37 -12.01 -4.42
C ARG A 56 -0.43 -11.56 -5.64
N LEU A 57 -1.75 -11.49 -5.47
CA LEU A 57 -2.64 -10.96 -6.49
C LEU A 57 -2.57 -9.42 -6.49
N PRO A 58 -2.62 -8.75 -7.67
CA PRO A 58 -2.61 -7.30 -7.76
C PRO A 58 -3.68 -6.63 -6.89
N GLN A 59 -4.89 -7.22 -6.82
CA GLN A 59 -5.98 -6.71 -5.99
C GLN A 59 -5.61 -6.66 -4.50
N ILE A 60 -4.86 -7.65 -4.01
CA ILE A 60 -4.41 -7.71 -2.62
C ILE A 60 -3.39 -6.60 -2.38
N ILE A 61 -2.45 -6.40 -3.30
CA ILE A 61 -1.44 -5.34 -3.18
C ILE A 61 -2.07 -3.94 -3.22
N ILE A 62 -3.03 -3.70 -4.12
CA ILE A 62 -3.78 -2.44 -4.15
C ILE A 62 -4.46 -2.19 -2.81
N LYS A 63 -5.12 -3.20 -2.26
CA LYS A 63 -5.73 -3.11 -0.93
C LYS A 63 -4.69 -2.75 0.14
N ASP A 64 -3.60 -3.51 0.20
CA ASP A 64 -2.56 -3.32 1.20
C ASP A 64 -1.95 -1.91 1.14
N ILE A 65 -1.73 -1.37 -0.07
CA ILE A 65 -1.26 0.01 -0.28
C ILE A 65 -2.28 1.03 0.25
N LEU A 66 -3.55 0.86 -0.09
CA LEU A 66 -4.61 1.78 0.33
C LEU A 66 -4.85 1.73 1.85
N ASP A 67 -4.68 0.57 2.48
CA ASP A 67 -4.82 0.40 3.92
C ASP A 67 -3.67 1.05 4.73
N ILE A 68 -2.57 1.49 4.08
CA ILE A 68 -1.48 2.27 4.72
C ILE A 68 -1.87 3.74 4.93
N ILE A 69 -2.70 4.31 4.04
CA ILE A 69 -3.03 5.75 4.01
C ILE A 69 -3.47 6.31 5.37
N PRO A 70 -4.35 5.64 6.15
CA PRO A 70 -4.77 6.15 7.46
C PRO A 70 -3.61 6.36 8.46
N TYR A 71 -2.48 5.67 8.27
CA TYR A 71 -1.34 5.70 9.18
C TYR A 71 -0.18 6.56 8.68
N ASN A 72 -0.13 6.87 7.38
CA ASN A 72 0.91 7.70 6.77
C ASN A 72 0.29 8.72 5.80
N ASN A 73 -0.61 9.53 6.33
CA ASN A 73 -1.45 10.48 5.60
C ASN A 73 -0.67 11.55 4.81
N ARG A 74 0.54 11.93 5.28
CA ARG A 74 1.40 12.92 4.60
C ARG A 74 1.65 12.55 3.14
N TYR A 75 1.82 11.27 2.84
CA TYR A 75 2.12 10.78 1.50
C TYR A 75 0.92 10.11 0.82
N THR A 76 -0.31 10.52 1.18
CA THR A 76 -1.55 9.96 0.61
C THR A 76 -1.52 9.92 -0.91
N LYS A 77 -1.12 11.02 -1.58
CA LYS A 77 -1.04 11.10 -3.05
C LYS A 77 -0.12 10.03 -3.64
N SER A 78 1.03 9.78 -3.01
CA SER A 78 1.96 8.75 -3.42
C SER A 78 1.36 7.35 -3.37
N TYR A 79 0.61 7.03 -2.30
CA TYR A 79 -0.07 5.73 -2.19
C TYR A 79 -1.19 5.58 -3.21
N LEU A 80 -1.99 6.63 -3.43
CA LEU A 80 -3.03 6.65 -4.46
C LEU A 80 -2.43 6.44 -5.86
N TYR A 81 -1.31 7.10 -6.15
CA TYR A 81 -0.58 6.93 -7.41
C TYR A 81 -0.07 5.50 -7.61
N LEU A 82 0.56 4.91 -6.58
CA LEU A 82 1.02 3.52 -6.64
C LEU A 82 -0.14 2.53 -6.86
N ALA A 83 -1.26 2.72 -6.15
CA ALA A 83 -2.45 1.92 -6.34
C ALA A 83 -3.01 2.07 -7.77
N LYS A 84 -2.99 3.28 -8.34
CA LYS A 84 -3.44 3.57 -9.70
C LYS A 84 -2.57 2.90 -10.75
N LEU A 85 -1.24 2.97 -10.61
CA LEU A 85 -0.30 2.28 -11.51
C LEU A 85 -0.60 0.78 -11.58
N ILE A 86 -0.76 0.12 -10.43
CA ILE A 86 -1.07 -1.31 -10.39
C ILE A 86 -2.47 -1.59 -10.98
N SER A 87 -3.44 -0.72 -10.67
CA SER A 87 -4.80 -0.85 -11.20
C SER A 87 -4.82 -0.79 -12.72
N ASP A 88 -4.03 0.09 -13.32
CA ASP A 88 -3.96 0.29 -14.77
C ASP A 88 -3.20 -0.83 -15.47
N ASP A 89 -1.99 -1.15 -14.99
CA ASP A 89 -1.13 -2.17 -15.59
C ASP A 89 -1.79 -3.55 -15.61
N TYR A 90 -2.56 -3.89 -14.56
CA TYR A 90 -3.23 -5.17 -14.43
C TYR A 90 -4.74 -5.10 -14.71
N GLN A 91 -5.24 -3.96 -15.18
CA GLN A 91 -6.65 -3.73 -15.52
C GLN A 91 -7.63 -4.11 -14.40
N ILE A 92 -7.24 -3.87 -13.15
CA ILE A 92 -8.07 -4.14 -11.98
C ILE A 92 -9.17 -3.08 -11.90
N LYS A 93 -10.43 -3.53 -11.84
CA LYS A 93 -11.60 -2.64 -11.74
C LYS A 93 -12.33 -2.72 -10.40
N GLU A 94 -12.01 -3.73 -9.60
CA GLU A 94 -12.68 -3.97 -8.33
C GLU A 94 -11.70 -4.54 -7.31
N VAL A 95 -11.72 -3.98 -6.10
CA VAL A 95 -10.98 -4.47 -4.94
C VAL A 95 -11.96 -4.43 -3.76
N ARG A 96 -12.14 -5.56 -3.08
CA ARG A 96 -13.10 -5.71 -1.98
C ARG A 96 -12.45 -5.44 -0.63
N ASN A 97 -13.25 -4.96 0.32
CA ASN A 97 -12.85 -4.74 1.71
C ASN A 97 -11.67 -3.78 1.82
N VAL A 98 -11.64 -2.73 0.99
CA VAL A 98 -10.67 -1.63 1.09
C VAL A 98 -11.12 -0.71 2.22
N ASN A 99 -10.18 -0.12 2.96
CA ASN A 99 -10.51 0.91 3.92
C ASN A 99 -11.41 1.99 3.29
N LEU A 100 -12.50 2.30 3.99
CA LEU A 100 -13.56 3.17 3.49
C LEU A 100 -13.05 4.59 3.14
N VAL A 101 -12.16 5.14 3.97
CA VAL A 101 -11.54 6.46 3.74
C VAL A 101 -10.64 6.42 2.51
N SER A 102 -9.76 5.42 2.43
CA SER A 102 -8.84 5.27 1.30
C SER A 102 -9.56 5.06 -0.03
N ASN A 103 -10.64 4.26 -0.04
CA ASN A 103 -11.47 4.06 -1.23
C ASN A 103 -12.18 5.35 -1.66
N LEU A 104 -12.65 6.17 -0.70
CA LEU A 104 -13.23 7.47 -1.02
C LEU A 104 -12.18 8.43 -1.61
N LEU A 105 -10.96 8.46 -1.05
CA LEU A 105 -9.88 9.30 -1.55
C LEU A 105 -9.48 8.90 -2.99
N PHE A 106 -9.35 7.60 -3.24
CA PHE A 106 -9.08 7.08 -4.58
C PHE A 106 -10.18 7.45 -5.58
N TYR A 107 -11.45 7.35 -5.17
CA TYR A 107 -12.59 7.79 -5.98
C TYR A 107 -12.57 9.29 -6.25
N LYS A 108 -12.24 10.13 -5.26
CA LYS A 108 -12.15 11.59 -5.45
C LYS A 108 -11.03 11.99 -6.40
N GLU A 109 -9.88 11.32 -6.32
CA GLU A 109 -8.70 11.63 -7.14
C GLU A 109 -8.87 11.16 -8.60
N TYR A 110 -9.38 9.94 -8.82
CA TYR A 110 -9.39 9.31 -10.15
C TYR A 110 -10.78 9.01 -10.72
N GLY A 111 -11.85 9.24 -9.96
CA GLY A 111 -13.23 8.92 -10.37
C GLY A 111 -13.55 7.42 -10.39
N ILE A 112 -12.66 6.57 -9.85
CA ILE A 112 -12.80 5.10 -9.87
C ILE A 112 -13.19 4.60 -8.49
N LYS A 113 -14.33 3.91 -8.40
CA LYS A 113 -14.78 3.27 -7.16
C LYS A 113 -14.31 1.81 -7.15
N LEU A 114 -13.20 1.53 -6.44
CA LEU A 114 -12.61 0.19 -6.39
C LEU A 114 -13.47 -0.79 -5.59
N ASP A 115 -13.87 -0.42 -4.37
CA ASP A 115 -14.85 -1.19 -3.62
C ASP A 115 -16.26 -0.66 -3.89
N LYS A 116 -17.03 -1.40 -4.69
CA LYS A 116 -18.40 -1.02 -5.05
C LYS A 116 -19.36 -1.11 -3.87
N HIS A 117 -19.08 -1.96 -2.88
CA HIS A 117 -19.89 -2.14 -1.68
C HIS A 117 -19.63 -1.07 -0.62
N ALA A 118 -18.57 -0.27 -0.78
CA ALA A 118 -18.28 0.83 0.12
C ALA A 118 -19.40 1.87 0.10
N ASP A 119 -19.96 2.11 1.28
CA ASP A 119 -20.96 3.14 1.51
C ASP A 119 -20.28 4.43 1.95
N PHE A 120 -20.08 5.33 0.98
CA PHE A 120 -19.43 6.62 1.22
C PHE A 120 -20.29 7.58 2.06
N GLU A 121 -21.60 7.33 2.21
CA GLU A 121 -22.47 8.20 3.01
C GLU A 121 -22.10 8.14 4.50
N LYS A 122 -21.57 7.00 4.95
CA LYS A 122 -21.04 6.82 6.31
C LYS A 122 -19.84 7.72 6.64
N ILE A 123 -19.16 8.26 5.63
CA ILE A 123 -17.97 9.12 5.84
C ILE A 123 -18.35 10.59 5.94
N LYS A 124 -19.55 11.00 5.48
CA LYS A 124 -19.97 12.42 5.49
C LYS A 124 -20.04 13.03 6.89
N SER A 125 -20.04 12.23 7.95
CA SER A 125 -20.12 12.69 9.35
C SER A 125 -18.78 13.07 9.97
N GLU A 126 -17.63 12.70 9.39
CA GLU A 126 -16.32 12.94 10.01
C GLU A 126 -15.38 13.63 9.01
N ASN A 127 -14.96 14.85 9.38
CA ASN A 127 -14.08 15.76 8.64
C ASN A 127 -13.06 15.07 7.71
N LEU A 128 -13.34 15.01 6.41
CA LEU A 128 -12.36 14.61 5.39
C LEU A 128 -11.30 15.69 5.13
N ASP A 129 -11.50 16.90 5.67
CA ASP A 129 -10.55 18.00 5.63
C ASP A 129 -9.37 17.83 6.62
N ILE A 130 -9.30 16.74 7.41
CA ILE A 130 -8.11 16.44 8.25
C ILE A 130 -6.84 16.28 7.38
N LEU A 131 -6.99 15.97 6.09
CA LEU A 131 -5.89 15.89 5.13
C LEU A 131 -5.44 17.24 4.57
N LYS A 132 -6.19 18.33 4.79
CA LYS A 132 -5.88 19.60 4.14
C LYS A 132 -4.74 20.38 4.78
N GLU A 133 -4.50 20.30 6.09
CA GLU A 133 -3.61 21.32 6.67
C GLU A 133 -3.10 21.07 8.11
N ASN A 134 -2.81 19.84 8.52
CA ASN A 134 -2.11 19.63 9.81
C ASN A 134 -0.94 18.66 9.66
N THR A 135 0.13 19.15 9.04
CA THR A 135 1.49 18.67 9.32
C THR A 135 1.82 18.98 10.77
N ILE A 136 1.85 17.96 11.63
CA ILE A 136 2.57 18.07 12.89
C ILE A 136 4.05 18.23 12.50
N TYR A 137 4.57 19.44 12.73
CA TYR A 137 5.97 19.83 12.51
C TYR A 137 6.90 19.13 13.50
#